data_AF-A0A382HUI7-F1
#
_entry.id   AF-A0A382HUI7-F1
#
_cell.length_a   1.000
_cell.length_b   1.000
_cell.length_c   1.000
_cell.angle_alpha   90.00
_cell.angle_beta   90.00
_cell.angle_gamma   90.00
#
_symmetry.space_group_name_H-M   'P 1'
#
loop_
_entity.id
_entity.type
_entity.pdbx_description
1 polymer ?
#
loop_
_entity_poly.entity_id
_entity_poly.type
_entity_poly.pdbx_seq_one_letter_code
_entity_poly.pdbx_strand_id
1 'polypeptide(L)'
;MDSIDINSDLGEFRNEKQLTNELNILNYISSCSIACGGHVGDFNSIKTIIEACKKHSIAIGPHPSYPDKEGFGRRMIDIESKDLENSIRDQINLFLKVADSLS
;
A
#
# COMPACT_ATOMS: atom_id res chain seq x y z
N MET A 1 26.81 7.16 -12.49
CA MET A 1 25.54 7.49 -13.16
C MET A 1 24.60 7.89 -12.05
N ASP A 2 24.00 9.06 -12.14
CA ASP A 2 23.03 9.51 -11.13
C ASP A 2 21.72 8.77 -11.35
N SER A 3 21.10 8.31 -10.26
CA SER A 3 19.82 7.60 -10.26
C SER A 3 18.83 8.31 -9.36
N ILE A 4 17.56 8.36 -9.76
CA ILE A 4 16.45 8.88 -8.95
C ILE A 4 15.42 7.77 -8.71
N ASP A 5 14.91 7.69 -7.50
CA ASP A 5 13.74 6.86 -7.17
C ASP A 5 12.46 7.67 -7.40
N ILE A 6 11.52 7.10 -8.14
CA ILE A 6 10.17 7.62 -8.32
C ILE A 6 9.22 6.66 -7.60
N ASN A 7 8.59 7.14 -6.53
CA ASN A 7 7.59 6.41 -5.75
C ASN A 7 6.17 6.83 -6.15
N SER A 8 5.22 5.89 -6.10
CA SER A 8 3.79 6.20 -6.04
C SER A 8 3.09 5.32 -5.01
N ASP A 9 2.06 5.88 -4.37
CA ASP A 9 1.14 5.13 -3.53
C ASP A 9 0.15 4.37 -4.42
N LEU A 10 -0.01 3.07 -4.20
CA LEU A 10 -0.92 2.18 -4.96
C LEU A 10 -1.60 1.18 -4.00
N GLY A 11 -2.50 0.35 -4.53
CA GLY A 11 -3.38 -0.51 -3.72
C GLY A 11 -4.55 0.26 -3.12
N GLU A 12 -4.83 1.45 -3.64
CA GLU A 12 -5.85 2.37 -3.16
C GLU A 12 -7.20 2.25 -3.89
N PHE A 13 -7.24 1.43 -4.95
CA PHE A 13 -8.37 1.25 -5.83
C PHE A 13 -9.61 0.69 -5.11
N ARG A 14 -10.79 1.12 -5.59
CA ARG A 14 -12.11 0.68 -5.12
C ARG A 14 -12.96 0.05 -6.22
N ASN A 15 -12.44 0.02 -7.43
CA ASN A 15 -13.08 -0.58 -8.60
C ASN A 15 -12.03 -0.89 -9.69
N GLU A 16 -12.43 -1.68 -10.68
CA GLU A 16 -11.59 -2.13 -11.80
C GLU A 16 -10.95 -0.98 -12.60
N LYS A 17 -11.67 0.13 -12.77
CA LYS A 17 -11.14 1.29 -13.51
C LYS A 17 -9.97 1.93 -12.75
N GLN A 18 -10.09 2.06 -11.44
CA GLN A 18 -9.01 2.58 -10.58
C GLN A 18 -7.82 1.63 -10.54
N LEU A 19 -8.06 0.31 -10.42
CA LEU A 19 -7.00 -0.69 -10.50
C LEU A 19 -6.23 -0.56 -11.82
N THR A 20 -6.94 -0.47 -12.95
CA THR A 20 -6.32 -0.29 -14.27
C THR A 20 -5.42 0.95 -14.31
N ASN A 21 -5.87 2.07 -13.74
CA ASN A 21 -5.06 3.29 -13.67
C ASN A 21 -3.81 3.10 -12.82
N GLU A 22 -3.92 2.48 -11.64
CA GLU A 22 -2.78 2.19 -10.78
C GLU A 22 -1.76 1.26 -11.45
N LEU A 23 -2.22 0.22 -12.14
CA LEU A 23 -1.34 -0.68 -12.88
C LEU A 23 -0.59 0.02 -14.02
N ASN A 24 -1.20 1.03 -14.65
CA ASN A 24 -0.54 1.81 -15.69
C ASN A 24 0.62 2.67 -15.12
N ILE A 25 0.55 3.09 -13.85
CA ILE A 25 1.60 3.89 -13.19
C ILE A 25 2.89 3.08 -13.03
N LEU A 26 2.81 1.75 -12.92
CA LEU A 26 3.99 0.86 -12.77
C LEU A 26 5.01 0.97 -13.92
N ASN A 27 4.64 1.54 -15.06
CA ASN A 27 5.55 1.78 -16.18
C ASN A 27 6.48 2.99 -15.97
N TYR A 28 6.25 3.80 -14.93
CA TYR A 28 6.90 5.10 -14.75
C TYR A 28 7.58 5.26 -13.38
N ILE A 29 7.46 4.28 -12.50
CA ILE A 29 7.96 4.35 -11.12
C ILE A 29 9.07 3.31 -10.89
N SER A 30 9.81 3.44 -9.79
CA SER A 30 10.82 2.46 -9.34
C SER A 30 10.47 1.85 -7.98
N SER A 31 9.63 2.52 -7.19
CA SER A 31 9.13 2.03 -5.91
C SER A 31 7.62 2.25 -5.78
N CYS A 32 6.98 1.41 -4.97
CA CYS A 32 5.54 1.37 -4.77
C CYS A 32 5.21 1.22 -3.28
N SER A 33 4.46 2.18 -2.76
CA SER A 33 3.94 2.19 -1.39
C SER A 33 2.52 1.62 -1.41
N ILE A 34 2.33 0.42 -0.84
CA ILE A 34 1.09 -0.36 -0.98
C ILE A 34 0.17 -0.17 0.23
N ALA A 35 -1.09 0.24 0.03
CA ALA A 35 -2.06 0.44 1.09
C ALA A 35 -2.30 -0.84 1.95
N CYS A 36 -2.31 -0.66 3.27
CA CYS A 36 -2.22 -1.77 4.24
C CYS A 36 -3.47 -1.98 5.12
N GLY A 37 -4.62 -1.43 4.75
CA GLY A 37 -5.91 -1.66 5.42
C GLY A 37 -6.34 -0.60 6.44
N GLY A 38 -5.49 0.38 6.77
CA GLY A 38 -5.86 1.52 7.60
C GLY A 38 -6.89 2.43 6.92
N HIS A 39 -6.50 3.07 5.81
CA HIS A 39 -7.38 3.92 5.01
C HIS A 39 -8.10 3.14 3.90
N VAL A 40 -7.43 2.16 3.32
CA VAL A 40 -7.93 1.24 2.30
C VAL A 40 -6.97 0.05 2.20
N GLY A 41 -7.40 -0.97 1.45
CA GLY A 41 -6.61 -2.15 1.19
C GLY A 41 -7.01 -3.33 2.06
N ASP A 42 -6.78 -4.52 1.54
CA ASP A 42 -6.97 -5.80 2.20
C ASP A 42 -5.99 -6.83 1.65
N PHE A 43 -6.10 -8.08 2.10
CA PHE A 43 -5.21 -9.15 1.65
C PHE A 43 -5.17 -9.28 0.12
N ASN A 44 -6.32 -9.19 -0.55
CA ASN A 44 -6.43 -9.39 -1.99
C ASN A 44 -5.91 -8.19 -2.77
N SER A 45 -6.19 -6.96 -2.31
CA SER A 45 -5.68 -5.76 -2.98
C SER A 45 -4.16 -5.68 -2.86
N ILE A 46 -3.60 -5.97 -1.67
CA ILE A 46 -2.15 -6.02 -1.44
C ILE A 46 -1.53 -7.09 -2.35
N LYS A 47 -2.11 -8.30 -2.39
CA LYS A 47 -1.62 -9.39 -3.23
C LYS A 47 -1.58 -8.98 -4.70
N THR A 48 -2.66 -8.38 -5.19
CA THR A 48 -2.79 -7.94 -6.58
C THR A 48 -1.69 -6.96 -6.97
N ILE A 49 -1.42 -5.95 -6.13
CA ILE A 49 -0.38 -4.96 -6.40
C ILE A 49 1.03 -5.55 -6.27
N ILE A 50 1.29 -6.42 -5.30
CA ILE A 50 2.59 -7.10 -5.17
C ILE A 50 2.87 -7.95 -6.42
N GLU A 51 1.91 -8.74 -6.88
CA GLU A 51 2.07 -9.56 -8.09
C GLU A 51 2.35 -8.69 -9.33
N ALA A 52 1.71 -7.54 -9.45
CA ALA A 52 1.97 -6.59 -10.52
C ALA A 52 3.37 -5.96 -10.41
N CYS A 53 3.76 -5.49 -9.22
CA CYS A 53 5.08 -4.92 -8.98
C CYS A 53 6.20 -5.93 -9.28
N LYS A 54 6.04 -7.21 -8.91
CA LYS A 54 6.98 -8.29 -9.22
C LYS A 54 7.23 -8.43 -10.72
N LYS A 55 6.18 -8.34 -11.55
CA LYS A 55 6.31 -8.41 -13.02
C LYS A 55 7.09 -7.24 -13.61
N HIS A 56 7.06 -6.07 -12.95
CA HIS A 56 7.74 -4.86 -13.37
C HIS A 56 9.09 -4.61 -12.67
N SER A 57 9.53 -5.53 -11.79
CA SER A 57 10.74 -5.36 -10.95
C SER A 57 10.74 -4.08 -10.10
N ILE A 58 9.56 -3.70 -9.59
CA ILE A 58 9.35 -2.51 -8.75
C ILE A 58 9.62 -2.85 -7.28
N ALA A 59 10.33 -1.98 -6.56
CA ALA A 59 10.51 -2.10 -5.11
C ALA A 59 9.17 -1.87 -4.38
N ILE A 60 8.85 -2.68 -3.38
CA ILE A 60 7.56 -2.60 -2.66
C ILE A 60 7.77 -2.29 -1.18
N GLY A 61 6.84 -1.54 -0.59
CA GLY A 61 6.80 -1.28 0.85
C GLY A 61 5.38 -1.05 1.37
N PRO A 62 5.15 -1.18 2.68
CA PRO A 62 3.86 -0.90 3.29
C PRO A 62 3.57 0.60 3.32
N HIS A 63 2.32 0.98 3.03
CA HIS A 63 1.78 2.35 3.18
C HIS A 63 0.72 2.38 4.30
N PRO A 64 1.16 2.41 5.58
CA PRO A 64 0.24 2.49 6.71
C PRO A 64 -0.33 3.91 6.85
N SER A 65 -1.52 4.01 7.45
CA SER A 65 -2.18 5.28 7.73
C SER A 65 -2.88 5.24 9.09
N TYR A 66 -3.55 6.33 9.46
CA TYR A 66 -4.60 6.25 10.47
C TYR A 66 -5.64 5.18 10.09
N PRO A 67 -6.23 4.46 11.07
CA PRO A 67 -7.32 3.52 10.87
C PRO A 67 -8.65 4.25 10.58
N ASP A 68 -8.67 5.06 9.51
CA ASP A 68 -9.79 5.90 9.12
C ASP A 68 -10.16 5.66 7.66
N LYS A 69 -11.00 4.64 7.42
CA LYS A 69 -11.46 4.31 6.06
C LYS A 69 -12.40 5.36 5.48
N GLU A 70 -13.23 5.98 6.32
CA GLU A 70 -14.20 7.00 5.88
C GLU A 70 -13.50 8.28 5.41
N GLY A 71 -12.49 8.74 6.15
CA GLY A 71 -11.66 9.88 5.78
C GLY A 71 -10.45 9.54 4.93
N PHE A 72 -10.33 8.29 4.49
CA PHE A 72 -9.21 7.80 3.68
C PHE A 72 -7.84 8.08 4.31
N GLY A 73 -7.75 8.01 5.64
CA GLY A 73 -6.52 8.29 6.39
C GLY A 73 -6.05 9.75 6.31
N ARG A 74 -6.85 10.67 5.74
CA ARG A 74 -6.48 12.09 5.54
C ARG A 74 -6.95 12.99 6.67
N ARG A 75 -7.70 12.47 7.64
CA ARG A 75 -8.12 13.21 8.83
C ARG A 75 -7.15 12.94 9.97
N MET A 76 -6.86 13.97 10.76
CA MET A 76 -6.33 13.74 12.09
C MET A 76 -7.43 13.12 12.93
N ILE A 77 -7.11 12.00 13.58
CA ILE A 77 -7.97 11.36 14.57
C ILE A 77 -7.33 11.54 15.94
N ASP A 78 -8.16 11.78 16.95
CA ASP A 78 -7.71 11.77 18.34
C ASP A 78 -7.56 10.30 18.75
N ILE A 79 -6.32 9.81 18.74
CA ILE A 79 -5.96 8.41 19.00
C ILE A 79 -4.78 8.38 19.96
N GLU A 80 -4.86 7.51 20.96
CA GLU A 80 -3.76 7.28 21.88
C GLU A 80 -2.54 6.73 21.13
N SER A 81 -1.35 7.17 21.53
CA SER A 81 -0.10 6.77 20.86
C SER A 81 0.08 5.25 20.83
N LYS A 82 -0.40 4.54 21.86
CA LYS A 82 -0.31 3.08 21.92
C LYS A 82 -1.22 2.38 20.92
N ASP A 83 -2.42 2.91 20.72
CA ASP A 83 -3.38 2.36 19.76
C ASP A 83 -2.95 2.65 18.32
N LEU A 84 -2.35 3.82 18.07
CA LEU A 84 -1.74 4.14 16.78
C LEU A 84 -0.55 3.19 16.48
N GLU A 85 0.32 2.95 17.45
CA GLU A 85 1.43 1.99 17.32
C GLU A 85 0.93 0.58 16.96
N ASN A 86 -0.09 0.09 17.68
CA ASN A 86 -0.70 -1.21 17.40
C ASN A 86 -1.34 -1.25 16.00
N SER A 87 -2.07 -0.20 15.62
CA SER A 87 -2.69 -0.09 14.30
C SER A 87 -1.65 -0.11 13.17
N ILE A 88 -0.54 0.62 13.32
CA ILE A 88 0.55 0.61 12.32
C ILE A 88 1.21 -0.77 12.27
N ARG A 89 1.45 -1.41 13.42
CA ARG A 89 2.02 -2.76 13.49
C ARG A 89 1.13 -3.77 12.76
N ASP A 90 -0.17 -3.73 12.98
CA ASP A 90 -1.11 -4.65 12.35
C ASP A 90 -1.16 -4.47 10.82
N GLN A 91 -1.10 -3.22 10.35
CA GLN A 91 -1.01 -2.89 8.92
C GLN A 91 0.28 -3.46 8.29
N ILE A 92 1.43 -3.27 8.94
CA ILE A 92 2.71 -3.83 8.47
C ILE A 92 2.67 -5.35 8.48
N ASN A 93 2.12 -5.97 9.52
CA ASN A 93 1.99 -7.42 9.61
C ASN A 93 1.10 -8.00 8.51
N LEU A 94 0.00 -7.31 8.16
CA LEU A 94 -0.85 -7.71 7.03
C LEU A 94 -0.05 -7.70 5.72
N PHE A 95 0.68 -6.62 5.45
CA PHE A 95 1.54 -6.53 4.27
C PHE A 95 2.58 -7.65 4.21
N LEU A 96 3.33 -7.86 5.30
CA LEU A 96 4.37 -8.90 5.38
C LEU A 96 3.77 -10.29 5.17
N LYS A 97 2.63 -10.59 5.81
CA LYS A 97 1.93 -11.87 5.63
C LYS A 97 1.56 -12.13 4.17
N VAL A 98 1.09 -11.11 3.45
CA VAL A 98 0.78 -11.24 2.02
C VAL A 98 2.05 -11.44 1.21
N ALA A 99 3.08 -10.63 1.45
CA ALA A 99 4.36 -10.72 0.75
C ALA A 99 5.00 -12.10 0.91
N ASP A 100 5.02 -12.64 2.13
CA ASP A 100 5.54 -13.98 2.45
C ASP A 100 4.75 -15.10 1.75
N SER A 101 3.44 -14.91 1.55
CA SER A 101 2.60 -15.89 0.84
C SER A 101 2.87 -15.98 -0.67
N LEU A 102 3.67 -15.06 -1.23
CA LEU A 102 4.01 -14.97 -2.65
C LEU A 102 5.48 -15.30 -2.93
N SER A 103 6.25 -15.65 -1.90
CA SER A 103 7.67 -16.01 -1.96
C SER A 103 7.89 -17.48 -2.30
#